data_AF-A0A4P5YMU8-F1
#
_entry.id   AF-A0A4P5YMU8-F1
#
_cell.length_a   1.000
_cell.length_b   1.000
_cell.length_c   1.000
_cell.angle_alpha   90.00
_cell.angle_beta   90.00
_cell.angle_gamma   90.00
#
_symmetry.space_group_name_H-M   'P 1'
#
loop_
_entity.id
_entity.type
_entity.pdbx_description
1 polymer ?
#
loop_
_entity_poly.entity_id
_entity_poly.type
_entity_poly.pdbx_seq_one_letter_code
_entity_poly.pdbx_strand_id
1 'polypeptide(L)'
;MGYFVHNVSRMQYGTFRAAGYFIGSSVVEAGCKTVIGGRCKQSGMFWSKPEAENILALRCIHSSRRLDEFWNHRLNRHAARNDPLPLAA
;
A
#
# COMPACT_ATOMS: atom_id res chain seq x y z
N MET A 1 18.37 -29.44 3.09
CA MET A 1 18.90 -28.61 1.97
C MET A 1 17.91 -28.35 0.82
N GLY A 2 16.75 -29.00 0.74
CA GLY A 2 15.83 -28.84 -0.41
C GLY A 2 15.27 -27.42 -0.61
N TYR A 3 14.88 -26.69 0.44
CA TYR A 3 14.22 -25.38 0.29
C TYR A 3 15.02 -24.38 -0.53
N PHE A 4 16.32 -24.23 -0.25
CA PHE A 4 17.18 -23.29 -0.98
C PHE A 4 17.36 -23.68 -2.44
N VAL A 5 17.54 -24.97 -2.73
CA VAL A 5 17.70 -25.49 -4.09
C VAL A 5 16.45 -25.23 -4.94
N HIS A 6 15.25 -25.47 -4.39
CA HIS A 6 13.99 -25.20 -5.10
C HIS A 6 13.71 -23.72 -5.32
N ASN A 7 14.31 -22.83 -4.51
CA ASN A 7 14.05 -21.39 -4.55
C ASN A 7 15.21 -20.56 -5.13
N VAL A 8 16.22 -21.20 -5.74
CA VAL A 8 17.36 -20.50 -6.37
C VAL A 8 16.89 -19.43 -7.36
N SER A 9 15.85 -19.70 -8.13
CA SER A 9 15.27 -18.73 -9.08
C SER A 9 14.72 -17.46 -8.43
N ARG A 10 14.37 -17.50 -7.14
CA ARG A 10 13.89 -16.34 -6.35
C ARG A 10 15.03 -15.59 -5.65
N MET A 11 16.22 -16.19 -5.55
CA MET A 11 17.38 -15.65 -4.83
C MET A 11 18.35 -14.90 -5.76
N GLN A 12 17.83 -14.13 -6.72
CA GLN A 12 18.62 -13.34 -7.68
C GLN A 12 19.16 -12.04 -7.05
N TYR A 13 19.74 -12.15 -5.84
CA TYR A 13 20.20 -11.00 -5.06
C TYR A 13 21.27 -10.18 -5.78
N GLY A 14 22.17 -10.83 -6.54
CA GLY A 14 23.20 -10.15 -7.31
C GLY A 14 22.62 -9.23 -8.38
N THR A 15 21.69 -9.74 -9.18
CA THR A 15 21.00 -8.98 -10.24
C THR A 15 20.26 -7.78 -9.66
N PHE A 16 19.47 -7.99 -8.59
CA PHE A 16 18.68 -6.92 -8.01
C PHE A 16 19.54 -5.87 -7.29
N ARG A 17 20.64 -6.28 -6.67
CA ARG A 17 21.61 -5.36 -6.06
C ARG A 17 22.33 -4.54 -7.12
N ALA A 18 22.74 -5.15 -8.25
CA ALA A 18 23.36 -4.44 -9.37
C ALA A 18 22.41 -3.42 -10.01
N ALA A 19 21.11 -3.71 -10.05
CA ALA A 19 20.07 -2.79 -10.51
C ALA A 19 19.71 -1.69 -9.47
N GLY A 20 20.33 -1.69 -8.28
CA GLY A 20 20.08 -0.69 -7.23
C GLY A 20 18.76 -0.87 -6.47
N TYR A 21 18.11 -2.03 -6.57
CA TYR A 21 16.88 -2.29 -5.84
C TYR A 21 17.11 -2.48 -4.34
N PHE A 22 16.17 -2.01 -3.54
CA PHE A 22 16.12 -2.30 -2.11
C PHE A 22 15.64 -3.75 -1.89
N ILE A 23 16.55 -4.64 -1.47
CA ILE A 23 16.29 -6.08 -1.27
C ILE A 23 16.02 -6.47 0.19
N GLY A 24 16.00 -5.51 1.12
CA GLY A 24 15.73 -5.77 2.53
C GLY A 24 14.23 -5.92 2.83
N SER A 25 13.86 -6.77 3.77
CA SER A 25 12.45 -6.90 4.21
C SER A 25 12.07 -5.91 5.31
N SER A 26 13.04 -5.26 5.96
CA SER A 26 12.81 -4.51 7.20
C SER A 26 11.79 -3.38 7.07
N VAL A 27 11.78 -2.63 5.95
CA VAL A 27 10.79 -1.56 5.73
C VAL A 27 9.37 -2.12 5.55
N VAL A 28 9.27 -3.28 4.91
CA VAL A 28 7.99 -3.99 4.70
C VAL A 28 7.49 -4.53 6.03
N GLU A 29 8.35 -5.18 6.81
CA GLU A 29 8.03 -5.70 8.14
C GLU A 29 7.63 -4.58 9.11
N ALA A 30 8.35 -3.45 9.08
CA ALA A 30 8.01 -2.28 9.87
C ALA A 30 6.63 -1.71 9.50
N GLY A 31 6.31 -1.64 8.20
CA GLY A 31 4.97 -1.25 7.73
C GLY A 31 3.89 -2.23 8.19
N CYS A 32 4.13 -3.54 8.05
CA CYS A 32 3.24 -4.58 8.54
C CYS A 32 2.99 -4.48 10.05
N LYS A 33 4.02 -4.15 10.84
CA LYS A 33 3.89 -4.00 12.30
C LYS A 33 3.10 -2.74 12.67
N THR A 34 3.46 -1.59 12.09
CA THR A 34 2.94 -0.28 12.52
C THR A 34 1.57 0.07 11.91
N VAL A 35 1.38 -0.22 10.62
CA VAL A 35 0.13 0.11 9.91
C VAL A 35 -0.88 -1.01 10.07
N ILE A 36 -0.52 -2.25 9.70
CA ILE A 36 -1.45 -3.38 9.72
C ILE A 36 -1.67 -3.88 11.15
N GLY A 37 -0.60 -4.24 11.85
CA GLY A 37 -0.67 -4.78 13.22
C GLY A 37 -1.28 -3.80 14.22
N GLY A 38 -1.01 -2.51 14.03
CA GLY A 38 -1.59 -1.43 14.82
C GLY A 38 -3.11 -1.26 14.66
N ARG A 39 -3.78 -1.94 13.71
CA ARG A 39 -5.25 -1.89 13.58
C ARG A 39 -5.96 -3.22 13.44
N CYS A 40 -5.32 -4.24 12.91
CA CYS A 40 -5.98 -5.48 12.52
C CYS A 40 -5.57 -6.69 13.37
N LYS A 41 -4.63 -6.51 14.32
CA LYS A 41 -4.09 -7.62 15.14
C LYS A 41 -4.22 -7.41 16.66
N GLN A 42 -5.08 -6.50 17.12
CA GLN A 42 -5.31 -6.35 18.57
C GLN A 42 -6.46 -7.23 19.05
N SER A 43 -6.60 -7.36 20.36
CA SER A 43 -7.67 -8.13 21.00
C SER A 43 -9.06 -7.64 20.56
N GLY A 44 -9.97 -8.58 20.33
CA GLY A 44 -11.36 -8.30 19.95
C GLY A 44 -11.58 -7.75 18.54
N MET A 45 -10.53 -7.68 17.71
CA MET A 45 -10.64 -7.14 16.36
C MET A 45 -11.04 -8.22 15.35
N PHE A 46 -12.27 -8.12 14.85
CA PHE A 46 -12.76 -8.91 13.74
C PHE A 46 -13.02 -7.98 12.55
N TRP A 47 -12.53 -8.38 11.39
CA TRP A 47 -12.66 -7.63 10.16
C TRP A 47 -13.14 -8.54 9.06
N SER A 48 -14.13 -8.09 8.32
CA SER A 48 -14.30 -8.55 6.94
C SER A 48 -13.26 -7.87 6.06
N LYS A 49 -12.90 -8.56 4.97
CA LYS A 49 -11.84 -8.15 4.04
C LYS A 49 -12.03 -6.71 3.51
N PRO A 50 -13.20 -6.30 2.99
CA PRO A 50 -13.34 -4.95 2.43
C PRO A 50 -13.16 -3.84 3.46
N GLU A 51 -13.60 -4.05 4.70
CA GLU A 51 -13.49 -3.09 5.79
C GLU A 51 -12.06 -2.96 6.28
N ALA A 52 -11.33 -4.09 6.36
CA ALA A 52 -9.89 -4.08 6.62
C ALA A 52 -9.15 -3.31 5.52
N GLU A 53 -9.44 -3.57 4.24
CA GLU A 53 -8.79 -2.87 3.13
C GLU A 53 -9.05 -1.35 3.17
N ASN A 54 -10.28 -0.94 3.43
CA ASN A 54 -10.65 0.48 3.52
C ASN A 54 -9.91 1.20 4.67
N ILE A 55 -9.87 0.62 5.87
CA ILE A 55 -9.18 1.25 7.01
C ILE A 55 -7.67 1.27 6.80
N LEU A 56 -7.11 0.22 6.20
CA LEU A 56 -5.68 0.13 5.93
C LEU A 56 -5.25 1.15 4.87
N ALA A 57 -6.05 1.34 3.81
CA ALA A 57 -5.80 2.38 2.81
C ALA A 57 -5.73 3.77 3.43
N LEU A 58 -6.68 4.11 4.31
CA LEU A 58 -6.69 5.38 5.05
C LEU A 58 -5.45 5.52 5.95
N ARG A 59 -5.10 4.47 6.70
CA ARG A 59 -3.91 4.49 7.57
C ARG A 59 -2.62 4.62 6.76
N CYS A 60 -2.51 3.99 5.59
CA CYS A 60 -1.37 4.15 4.69
C CYS A 60 -1.20 5.61 4.23
N ILE A 61 -2.30 6.26 3.82
CA ILE A 61 -2.29 7.69 3.42
C ILE A 61 -1.83 8.56 4.59
N HIS A 62 -2.35 8.29 5.79
CA HIS A 62 -1.98 9.04 6.99
C HIS A 62 -0.51 8.83 7.38
N SER A 63 -0.03 7.59 7.45
CA SER A 63 1.36 7.27 7.80
C SER A 63 2.38 7.78 6.78
N SER A 64 1.98 7.89 5.51
CA SER A 64 2.81 8.49 4.46
C SER A 64 2.77 10.03 4.44
N ARG A 65 1.94 10.67 5.27
CA ARG A 65 1.72 12.13 5.32
C ARG A 65 1.17 12.71 4.01
N ARG A 66 0.38 11.93 3.28
CA ARG A 66 -0.17 12.30 1.95
C ARG A 66 -1.65 12.62 1.99
N LEU A 67 -2.14 13.06 3.15
CA LEU A 67 -3.57 13.32 3.35
C LEU A 67 -4.07 14.45 2.44
N ASP A 68 -3.31 15.53 2.34
CA ASP A 68 -3.66 16.68 1.51
C ASP A 68 -3.65 16.34 0.02
N GLU A 69 -2.61 15.62 -0.45
CA GLU A 69 -2.55 15.10 -1.82
C GLU A 69 -3.77 14.23 -2.14
N PHE A 70 -4.16 13.35 -1.22
CA PHE A 70 -5.32 12.48 -1.38
C PHE A 70 -6.61 13.29 -1.51
N TRP A 71 -6.84 14.27 -0.64
CA TRP A 71 -8.04 15.10 -0.68
C TRP A 71 -8.10 15.96 -1.94
N ASN A 72 -6.99 16.58 -2.33
CA ASN A 72 -6.88 17.34 -3.58
C ASN A 72 -7.20 16.46 -4.79
N HIS A 73 -6.59 15.27 -4.87
CA HIS A 73 -6.88 14.32 -5.94
C HIS A 73 -8.35 13.88 -5.95
N ARG A 74 -8.94 13.61 -4.79
CA ARG A 74 -10.35 13.20 -4.67
C ARG A 74 -11.31 14.31 -5.09
N LEU A 75 -11.07 15.55 -4.64
CA LEU A 75 -11.86 16.73 -5.01
C LEU A 75 -11.79 17.00 -6.51
N ASN A 76 -10.58 17.00 -7.09
CA ASN A 76 -10.40 17.21 -8.53
C ASN A 76 -11.09 16.12 -9.36
N ARG A 77 -10.98 14.85 -8.94
CA ARG A 77 -11.69 13.75 -9.61
C ARG A 77 -13.21 13.90 -9.52
N HIS A 78 -13.72 14.36 -8.38
CA HIS A 78 -15.15 14.58 -8.21
C HIS A 78 -15.65 15.76 -9.06
N ALA A 79 -14.89 16.85 -9.11
CA ALA A 79 -15.18 17.99 -9.97
C ALA A 79 -15.20 17.58 -11.45
N ALA A 80 -14.17 16.85 -11.92
CA ALA A 80 -14.11 16.36 -13.31
C ALA A 80 -15.25 15.39 -13.68
N ARG A 81 -15.77 14.61 -12.72
CA ARG A 81 -16.94 13.74 -12.96
C ARG A 81 -18.24 14.54 -13.05
N ASN A 82 -18.33 15.63 -12.30
CA ASN A 82 -19.51 16.49 -12.27
C ASN A 82 -19.40 17.63 -13.28
N ASP A 83 -18.35 17.65 -14.10
CA ASP A 83 -18.23 18.59 -15.20
C ASP A 83 -19.43 18.33 -16.11
N PRO A 84 -20.38 19.28 -16.24
CA PRO A 84 -21.51 19.07 -17.11
C PRO A 84 -20.97 18.85 -18.52
N LEU A 85 -21.48 17.81 -19.18
CA LEU A 85 -21.40 17.60 -20.63
C LEU A 85 -21.26 18.94 -21.35
N PRO A 86 -20.37 19.09 -22.36
CA PRO A 86 -20.05 20.36 -22.96
C PRO A 86 -21.34 21.09 -23.31
N LEU A 87 -21.67 22.10 -22.51
CA LEU A 87 -22.83 22.94 -22.73
C LEU A 87 -22.47 23.84 -23.92
N ALA A 88 -22.82 23.33 -25.11
CA ALA A 88 -22.90 24.00 -26.41
C ALA A 88 -21.61 24.60 -26.99
N ALA A 89 -21.30 24.16 -28.21
CA ALA A 89 -20.97 25.03 -29.33
C ALA A 89 -21.89 24.62 -30.50
#